data_AF-A0A940MVT2-F1
#
_entry.id   AF-A0A940MVT2-F1
#
_cell.length_a   1.000
_cell.length_b   1.000
_cell.length_c   1.000
_cell.angle_alpha   90.00
_cell.angle_beta   90.00
_cell.angle_gamma   90.00
#
_symmetry.space_group_name_H-M   'P 1'
#
loop_
_entity.id
_entity.type
_entity.pdbx_description
1 polymer ?
#
loop_
_entity_poly.entity_id
_entity_poly.type
_entity_poly.pdbx_seq_one_letter_code
_entity_poly.pdbx_strand_id
1 'polypeptide(L)'
;MLFAGLILAFAVMRALHPAGFILAGRETEVALGTANTAILLTSSLTMAVAAEAARAELRRATLWGMGLTLALGAAFLAVKGFEWSSDLEKHLFPGDGFALAEPSAQIFFALYWIMTSLHAMHMLGGMTVVAWLGWQAWRRARPLRSPAFEAAALYWHLVDIVWIVLYPLLYLGGRAP
;
A
#
# COMPACT_ATOMS: atom_id res chain seq x y z
N MET A 1 -3.00 3.83 -14.91
CA MET A 1 -2.25 3.14 -15.98
C MET A 1 -0.92 2.58 -15.50
N LEU A 2 -0.13 3.31 -14.69
CA LEU A 2 1.14 2.81 -14.13
C LEU A 2 1.03 1.42 -13.45
N PHE A 3 0.23 1.29 -12.39
CA PHE A 3 0.05 0.01 -11.68
C PHE A 3 -0.57 -1.08 -12.54
N ALA A 4 -1.48 -0.73 -13.46
CA ALA A 4 -2.12 -1.70 -14.34
C ALA A 4 -1.10 -2.40 -15.26
N GLY A 5 -0.12 -1.66 -15.80
CA GLY A 5 0.97 -2.25 -16.59
C GLY A 5 1.85 -3.20 -15.79
N LEU A 6 2.20 -2.83 -14.55
CA LEU A 6 3.01 -3.68 -13.66
C LEU A 6 2.25 -4.94 -13.22
N ILE A 7 0.96 -4.81 -12.89
CA ILE A 7 0.09 -5.94 -12.53
C ILE A 7 -0.05 -6.90 -13.72
N LEU A 8 -0.25 -6.37 -14.93
CA LEU A 8 -0.32 -7.19 -16.14
C LEU A 8 1.02 -7.90 -16.41
N ALA A 9 2.14 -7.18 -16.30
CA ALA A 9 3.47 -7.77 -16.46
C ALA A 9 3.68 -8.90 -15.45
N PHE A 10 3.33 -8.70 -14.17
CA PHE A 10 3.40 -9.73 -13.15
C PHE A 10 2.51 -10.94 -13.48
N ALA A 11 1.27 -10.71 -13.90
CA ALA A 11 0.35 -11.78 -14.26
C ALA A 11 0.86 -12.63 -15.44
N VAL A 12 1.41 -11.98 -16.48
CA VAL A 12 2.01 -12.65 -17.64
C VAL A 12 3.26 -13.43 -17.22
N MET A 13 4.18 -12.82 -16.46
CA MET A 13 5.40 -13.51 -16.02
C MET A 13 5.09 -14.70 -15.11
N ARG A 14 4.06 -14.59 -14.27
CA ARG A 14 3.56 -15.71 -13.45
C ARG A 14 3.03 -16.85 -14.30
N ALA A 15 2.32 -16.55 -15.39
CA ALA A 15 1.79 -17.57 -16.30
C ALA A 15 2.90 -18.25 -17.10
N LEU A 16 3.95 -17.52 -17.47
CA LEU A 16 5.11 -18.04 -18.21
C LEU A 16 6.09 -18.83 -17.32
N HIS A 17 6.21 -18.45 -16.04
CA HIS A 17 7.17 -19.04 -15.11
C HIS A 17 6.53 -19.46 -13.77
N PRO A 18 5.60 -20.44 -13.79
CA PRO A 18 4.84 -20.80 -12.59
C PRO A 18 5.72 -21.35 -11.45
N ALA A 19 6.76 -22.12 -11.76
CA ALA A 19 7.61 -22.77 -10.76
C ALA A 19 8.34 -21.75 -9.85
N GLY A 20 9.02 -20.77 -10.43
CA GLY A 20 9.71 -19.74 -9.65
C GLY A 20 8.76 -18.78 -8.93
N PHE A 21 7.59 -18.49 -9.51
CA PHE A 21 6.59 -17.63 -8.86
C PHE A 21 5.91 -18.32 -7.67
N ILE A 22 5.71 -19.64 -7.72
CA ILE A 22 5.21 -20.41 -6.58
C ILE A 22 6.27 -20.46 -5.47
N LEU A 23 7.53 -20.73 -5.84
CA LEU A 23 8.65 -20.76 -4.89
C LEU A 23 8.82 -19.40 -4.19
N ALA A 24 8.96 -18.33 -4.96
CA ALA A 24 9.12 -16.98 -4.44
C ALA A 24 7.90 -16.51 -3.63
N GLY A 25 6.69 -16.85 -4.09
CA GLY A 25 5.46 -16.53 -3.36
C GLY A 25 5.42 -17.14 -1.96
N ARG A 26 6.04 -18.30 -1.74
CA ARG A 26 6.09 -18.97 -0.42
C ARG A 26 7.01 -18.31 0.59
N GLU A 27 7.99 -17.52 0.13
CA GLU A 27 8.91 -16.76 0.99
C GLU A 27 8.27 -15.49 1.57
N THR A 28 7.15 -15.02 0.98
CA THR A 28 6.44 -13.82 1.46
C THR A 28 5.68 -14.06 2.76
N GLU A 29 5.65 -13.07 3.66
CA GLU A 29 5.02 -13.20 4.98
C GLU A 29 3.52 -12.86 4.93
N VAL A 30 2.65 -13.87 4.75
CA VAL A 30 1.18 -13.68 4.62
C VAL A 30 0.57 -13.01 5.84
N ALA A 31 1.07 -13.32 7.04
CA ALA A 31 0.56 -12.72 8.28
C ALA A 31 0.76 -11.19 8.28
N LEU A 32 1.94 -10.72 7.88
CA LEU A 32 2.25 -9.30 7.76
C LEU A 32 1.45 -8.64 6.62
N GLY A 33 1.30 -9.32 5.48
CA GLY A 33 0.45 -8.85 4.38
C GLY A 33 -1.04 -8.71 4.76
N THR A 34 -1.56 -9.66 5.55
CA THR A 34 -2.94 -9.65 6.05
C THR A 34 -3.14 -8.51 7.05
N ALA A 35 -2.22 -8.35 8.00
CA ALA A 35 -2.25 -7.25 8.98
C ALA A 35 -2.24 -5.89 8.28
N ASN A 36 -1.37 -5.71 7.28
CA ASN A 36 -1.32 -4.51 6.45
C ASN A 36 -2.63 -4.22 5.74
N THR A 37 -3.28 -5.24 5.19
CA THR A 37 -4.58 -5.09 4.54
C THR A 37 -5.65 -4.63 5.52
N ALA A 38 -5.68 -5.19 6.73
CA ALA A 38 -6.62 -4.77 7.77
C ALA A 38 -6.38 -3.31 8.22
N ILE A 39 -5.12 -2.92 8.43
CA ILE A 39 -4.72 -1.54 8.77
C ILE A 39 -5.20 -0.58 7.68
N LEU A 40 -4.97 -0.92 6.43
CA LEU A 40 -5.27 -0.08 5.28
C LEU A 40 -6.78 0.07 5.06
N LEU A 41 -7.56 -1.01 5.17
CA LEU A 41 -9.03 -0.93 5.13
C LEU A 41 -9.59 -0.05 6.25
N THR A 42 -9.02 -0.16 7.45
CA THR A 42 -9.38 0.70 8.59
C THR A 42 -9.03 2.16 8.31
N SER A 43 -7.85 2.43 7.72
CA SER A 43 -7.41 3.76 7.31
C SER A 43 -8.33 4.38 6.26
N SER A 44 -8.84 3.56 5.35
CA SER A 44 -9.81 3.96 4.33
C SER A 44 -11.09 4.45 4.99
N LEU A 45 -11.62 3.68 5.94
CA LEU A 45 -12.83 4.04 6.68
C LEU A 45 -12.65 5.37 7.43
N THR A 46 -11.50 5.57 8.09
CA THR A 46 -11.25 6.80 8.85
C THR A 46 -11.14 8.03 7.95
N MET A 47 -10.62 7.85 6.72
CA MET A 47 -10.59 8.90 5.71
C MET A 47 -11.99 9.24 5.18
N ALA A 48 -12.84 8.23 4.96
CA ALA A 48 -14.23 8.45 4.56
C ALA A 48 -15.02 9.23 5.64
N VAL A 49 -14.83 8.86 6.92
CA VAL A 49 -15.41 9.58 8.06
C VAL A 49 -14.91 11.02 8.12
N ALA A 50 -13.62 11.26 7.88
CA ALA A 50 -13.07 12.61 7.84
C ALA A 50 -13.68 13.48 6.73
N ALA A 51 -13.88 12.91 5.53
CA ALA A 51 -14.50 13.61 4.40
C ALA A 51 -15.96 13.97 4.67
N GLU A 52 -16.74 13.04 5.24
CA GLU A 52 -18.13 13.32 5.63
C GLU A 52 -18.21 14.35 6.76
N ALA A 53 -17.36 14.24 7.77
CA ALA A 53 -17.26 15.23 8.84
C ALA A 53 -16.89 16.61 8.30
N ALA A 54 -16.03 16.69 7.28
CA ALA A 54 -15.68 17.94 6.63
C ALA A 54 -16.87 18.56 5.88
N ARG A 55 -17.69 17.74 5.20
CA ARG A 55 -18.95 18.17 4.58
C ARG A 55 -19.97 18.70 5.59
N ALA A 56 -20.08 18.04 6.73
CA ALA A 56 -20.93 18.44 7.86
C ALA A 56 -20.32 19.59 8.71
N GLU A 57 -19.17 20.13 8.30
CA GLU A 57 -18.42 21.19 8.99
C GLU A 57 -18.02 20.85 10.45
N LEU A 58 -17.95 19.56 10.77
CA LEU A 58 -17.57 19.03 12.08
C LEU A 58 -16.04 18.97 12.23
N ARG A 59 -15.42 20.14 12.43
CA ARG A 59 -13.95 20.30 12.50
C ARG A 59 -13.23 19.27 13.35
N ARG A 60 -13.73 19.00 14.57
CA ARG A 60 -13.09 18.07 15.50
C ARG A 60 -13.06 16.65 14.91
N ALA A 61 -14.17 16.19 14.35
CA ALA A 61 -14.25 14.87 13.73
C ALA A 61 -13.38 14.77 12.47
N THR A 62 -13.32 15.83 11.64
CA THR A 62 -12.40 15.89 10.50
C THR A 62 -10.94 15.71 10.93
N LEU A 63 -10.50 16.46 11.95
CA LEU A 63 -9.11 16.38 12.43
C LEU A 63 -8.78 15.02 13.04
N TRP A 64 -9.71 14.43 13.80
CA TRP A 64 -9.53 13.08 14.35
C TRP A 64 -9.46 12.01 13.26
N GLY A 65 -10.36 12.05 12.29
CA GLY A 65 -10.36 11.10 11.17
C GLY A 65 -9.08 11.19 10.34
N MET A 66 -8.66 12.41 9.97
CA MET A 66 -7.42 12.61 9.22
C MET A 66 -6.17 12.21 10.02
N GLY A 67 -6.14 12.53 11.32
CA GLY A 67 -5.04 12.13 12.20
C GLY A 67 -4.93 10.61 12.33
N LEU A 68 -6.07 9.92 12.46
CA LEU A 68 -6.11 8.46 12.53
C LEU A 68 -5.70 7.81 11.19
N THR A 69 -6.15 8.36 10.06
CA THR A 69 -5.70 7.93 8.72
C THR A 69 -4.17 8.03 8.57
N LEU A 70 -3.57 9.13 9.03
CA LEU A 70 -2.11 9.30 8.98
C LEU A 70 -1.38 8.31 9.90
N ALA A 71 -1.91 8.06 11.10
CA ALA A 71 -1.34 7.10 12.03
C ALA A 71 -1.38 5.67 11.47
N LEU A 72 -2.50 5.27 10.85
CA LEU A 72 -2.66 3.96 10.23
C LEU A 72 -1.79 3.83 8.97
N GLY A 73 -1.68 4.87 8.14
CA GLY A 73 -0.74 4.89 7.01
C GLY A 73 0.72 4.75 7.45
N ALA A 74 1.11 5.41 8.54
CA ALA A 74 2.45 5.25 9.12
C ALA A 74 2.67 3.82 9.66
N ALA A 75 1.66 3.23 10.31
CA ALA A 75 1.72 1.85 10.77
C ALA A 75 1.91 0.86 9.60
N PHE A 76 1.19 1.07 8.49
CA PHE A 76 1.37 0.28 7.27
C PHE A 76 2.82 0.36 6.75
N LEU A 77 3.39 1.56 6.65
CA LEU A 77 4.78 1.75 6.21
C LEU A 77 5.78 1.11 7.18
N ALA A 78 5.52 1.17 8.50
CA ALA A 78 6.39 0.53 9.49
C ALA A 78 6.39 -1.00 9.35
N VAL A 79 5.21 -1.63 9.25
CA VAL A 79 5.10 -3.08 9.03
C VAL A 79 5.77 -3.48 7.72
N LYS A 80 5.64 -2.67 6.66
CA LYS A 80 6.36 -2.90 5.40
C LYS A 80 7.87 -2.72 5.50
N GLY A 81 8.35 -1.77 6.28
CA GLY A 81 9.79 -1.64 6.56
C GLY A 81 10.34 -2.89 7.26
N PHE A 82 9.60 -3.46 8.21
CA PHE A 82 9.98 -4.73 8.86
C PHE A 82 10.01 -5.89 7.87
N GLU A 83 9.03 -6.00 6.99
CA GLU A 83 9.03 -7.03 5.95
C GLU A 83 10.22 -6.88 5.00
N TRP A 84 10.51 -5.67 4.53
CA TRP A 84 11.65 -5.39 3.66
C TRP A 84 13.00 -5.71 4.31
N SER A 85 13.17 -5.42 5.59
CA SER A 85 14.39 -5.79 6.31
C SER A 85 14.56 -7.30 6.41
N SER A 86 13.50 -8.04 6.74
CA SER A 86 13.50 -9.51 6.70
C SER A 86 13.80 -10.05 5.29
N ASP A 87 13.22 -9.46 4.24
CA ASP A 87 13.45 -9.88 2.85
C ASP A 87 14.91 -9.65 2.42
N LEU A 88 15.54 -8.58 2.91
CA LEU A 88 16.96 -8.28 2.67
C LEU A 88 17.87 -9.28 3.41
N GLU A 89 17.57 -9.61 4.66
CA GLU A 89 18.31 -10.61 5.44
C GLU A 89 18.25 -12.01 4.80
N LYS A 90 17.12 -12.34 4.16
CA LYS A 90 16.92 -13.58 3.39
C LYS A 90 17.60 -13.54 2.01
N HIS A 91 18.31 -12.47 1.65
CA HIS A 91 18.89 -12.25 0.31
C HIS A 91 17.87 -12.41 -0.84
N LEU A 92 16.65 -11.89 -0.64
CA LEU A 92 15.58 -11.90 -1.64
C LEU A 92 15.55 -10.65 -2.51
N PHE A 93 16.59 -9.81 -2.42
CA PHE A 93 16.78 -8.69 -3.34
C PHE A 93 17.41 -9.19 -4.66
N PRO A 94 16.88 -8.82 -5.84
CA PRO A 94 17.44 -9.26 -7.11
C PRO A 94 18.89 -8.78 -7.28
N GLY A 95 19.81 -9.71 -7.55
CA GLY A 95 21.21 -9.39 -7.77
C GLY A 95 22.15 -10.53 -7.35
N ASP A 96 23.42 -10.18 -7.21
CA ASP A 96 24.46 -11.12 -6.78
C ASP A 96 24.16 -11.63 -5.36
N GLY A 97 24.13 -12.95 -5.20
CA GLY A 97 23.84 -13.61 -3.91
C GLY A 97 22.36 -13.89 -3.62
N PHE A 98 21.47 -13.77 -4.63
CA PHE A 98 20.06 -14.12 -4.46
C PHE A 98 19.85 -15.57 -3.97
N ALA A 99 19.06 -15.73 -2.91
CA ALA A 99 18.97 -16.99 -2.17
C ALA A 99 18.30 -18.15 -2.93
N LEU A 100 17.40 -17.87 -3.87
CA LEU A 100 16.67 -18.92 -4.58
C LEU A 100 17.39 -19.31 -5.87
N ALA A 101 17.62 -20.60 -6.05
CA ALA A 101 18.32 -21.15 -7.22
C ALA A 101 17.54 -20.98 -8.54
N GLU A 102 16.23 -20.77 -8.46
CA GLU A 102 15.37 -20.67 -9.63
C GLU A 102 15.44 -19.25 -10.25
N PRO A 103 15.93 -19.08 -11.49
CA PRO A 103 16.13 -17.74 -12.08
C PRO A 103 14.84 -16.92 -12.19
N SER A 104 13.71 -17.59 -12.41
CA SER A 104 12.41 -16.92 -12.51
C SER A 104 11.88 -16.38 -11.17
N ALA A 105 12.42 -16.84 -10.03
CA ALA A 105 12.11 -16.26 -8.72
C ALA A 105 12.71 -14.85 -8.55
N GLN A 106 13.85 -14.55 -9.20
CA GLN A 106 14.40 -13.19 -9.21
C GLN A 106 13.46 -12.20 -9.89
N ILE A 107 12.78 -12.63 -10.96
CA ILE A 107 11.80 -11.81 -11.68
C ILE A 107 10.59 -11.49 -10.80
N PHE A 108 10.10 -12.48 -10.03
CA PHE A 108 9.05 -12.25 -9.03
C PHE A 108 9.47 -11.15 -8.05
N PHE A 109 10.66 -11.28 -7.44
CA PHE A 109 11.12 -10.31 -6.44
C PHE A 109 11.40 -8.95 -7.05
N ALA A 110 11.93 -8.86 -8.28
CA ALA A 110 12.11 -7.59 -8.97
C ALA A 110 10.78 -6.85 -9.15
N LEU A 111 9.75 -7.55 -9.62
CA LEU A 111 8.42 -6.96 -9.78
C LEU A 111 7.78 -6.64 -8.42
N TYR A 112 7.93 -7.49 -7.42
CA TYR A 112 7.49 -7.26 -6.04
C TYR A 112 8.09 -5.97 -5.46
N TRP A 113 9.41 -5.81 -5.51
CA TRP A 113 10.11 -4.63 -4.99
C TRP A 113 9.67 -3.35 -5.73
N ILE A 114 9.56 -3.39 -7.06
CA ILE A 114 9.10 -2.24 -7.85
C ILE A 114 7.66 -1.85 -7.49
N MET A 115 6.74 -2.82 -7.49
CA MET A 115 5.32 -2.54 -7.22
C MET A 115 5.09 -2.06 -5.78
N THR A 116 5.72 -2.70 -4.80
CA THR A 116 5.57 -2.32 -3.38
C THR A 116 6.23 -0.99 -3.07
N SER A 117 7.41 -0.70 -3.63
CA SER A 117 8.10 0.58 -3.43
C SER A 117 7.36 1.74 -4.09
N LEU A 118 6.85 1.54 -5.31
CA LEU A 118 6.01 2.54 -5.96
C LEU A 118 4.72 2.79 -5.17
N HIS A 119 4.11 1.74 -4.61
CA HIS A 119 2.94 1.90 -3.76
C HIS A 119 3.26 2.67 -2.47
N ALA A 120 4.36 2.34 -1.78
CA ALA A 120 4.82 3.07 -0.60
C ALA A 120 5.08 4.55 -0.91
N MET A 121 5.67 4.87 -2.07
CA MET A 121 5.87 6.24 -2.53
C MET A 121 4.54 6.99 -2.73
N HIS A 122 3.53 6.34 -3.33
CA HIS A 122 2.19 6.95 -3.48
C HIS A 122 1.51 7.16 -2.12
N MET A 123 1.66 6.22 -1.19
CA MET A 123 1.19 6.38 0.19
C MET A 123 1.82 7.61 0.85
N LEU A 124 3.14 7.77 0.77
CA LEU A 124 3.85 8.95 1.31
C LEU A 124 3.34 10.27 0.68
N GLY A 125 3.10 10.27 -0.63
CA GLY A 125 2.48 11.41 -1.31
C GLY A 125 1.08 11.73 -0.77
N GLY A 126 0.23 10.71 -0.62
CA GLY A 126 -1.08 10.83 -0.01
C GLY A 126 -1.03 11.35 1.42
N MET A 127 -0.12 10.82 2.24
CA MET A 127 0.09 11.23 3.63
C MET A 127 0.47 12.70 3.71
N THR A 128 1.32 13.17 2.80
CA THR A 128 1.71 14.58 2.74
C THR A 128 0.52 15.48 2.44
N VAL A 129 -0.35 15.10 1.48
CA VAL A 129 -1.57 15.84 1.14
C VAL A 129 -2.56 15.86 2.31
N VAL A 130 -2.80 14.71 2.94
CA VAL A 130 -3.71 14.61 4.10
C VAL A 130 -3.17 15.42 5.28
N ALA A 131 -1.89 15.32 5.60
CA ALA A 131 -1.26 16.13 6.66
C ALA A 131 -1.38 17.63 6.38
N TRP A 132 -1.14 18.06 5.14
CA TRP A 132 -1.26 19.46 4.75
C TRP A 132 -2.71 19.98 4.83
N LEU A 133 -3.69 19.20 4.38
CA LEU A 133 -5.10 19.57 4.51
C LEU A 133 -5.56 19.57 5.97
N GLY A 134 -5.13 18.60 6.77
CA GLY A 134 -5.40 18.53 8.21
C GLY A 134 -4.82 19.74 8.95
N TRP A 135 -3.61 20.15 8.60
CA TRP A 135 -2.99 21.37 9.14
C TRP A 135 -3.75 22.64 8.76
N GLN A 136 -4.27 22.75 7.53
CA GLN A 136 -5.10 23.88 7.10
C GLN A 136 -6.47 23.91 7.81
N ALA A 137 -7.11 22.75 8.00
CA ALA A 137 -8.31 22.61 8.81
C ALA A 137 -8.07 23.01 10.27
N TRP A 138 -6.89 22.68 10.80
CA TRP A 138 -6.48 23.09 12.14
C TRP A 138 -6.26 24.61 12.23
N ARG A 139 -5.61 25.24 11.24
CA ARG A 139 -5.43 26.70 11.20
C ARG A 139 -6.68 27.50 10.83
N ARG A 140 -7.79 26.84 10.46
CA ARG A 140 -8.99 27.48 9.88
C ARG A 140 -8.66 28.31 8.62
N ALA A 141 -7.61 27.92 7.91
CA ALA A 141 -7.12 28.62 6.72
C ALA A 141 -7.93 28.29 5.46
N ARG A 142 -8.80 27.27 5.53
CA ARG A 142 -9.74 26.90 4.46
C ARG A 142 -11.09 26.48 5.04
N PRO A 143 -12.18 26.67 4.28
CA PRO A 143 -13.47 26.04 4.58
C PRO A 143 -13.32 24.51 4.62
N LEU A 144 -13.99 23.87 5.59
CA LEU A 144 -14.03 22.41 5.71
C LEU A 144 -14.80 21.78 4.56
N ARG A 145 -15.91 22.42 4.17
CA ARG A 145 -16.66 22.06 2.97
C ARG A 145 -15.93 22.56 1.73
N SER A 146 -14.94 21.78 1.31
CA SER A 146 -14.08 22.07 0.16
C SER A 146 -13.90 20.82 -0.70
N PRO A 147 -13.90 20.95 -2.04
CA PRO A 147 -13.60 19.83 -2.95
C PRO A 147 -12.23 19.18 -2.67
N ALA A 148 -11.32 19.89 -2.01
CA ALA A 148 -9.99 19.37 -1.69
C ALA A 148 -10.01 18.17 -0.73
N PHE A 149 -10.93 18.15 0.25
CA PHE A 149 -11.04 17.01 1.19
C PHE A 149 -11.60 15.78 0.50
N GLU A 150 -12.57 15.96 -0.41
CA GLU A 150 -13.13 14.87 -1.20
C GLU A 150 -12.10 14.32 -2.19
N ALA A 151 -11.36 15.19 -2.88
CA ALA A 151 -10.29 14.79 -3.77
C ALA A 151 -9.19 14.02 -3.04
N ALA A 152 -8.81 14.45 -1.83
CA ALA A 152 -7.83 13.73 -1.00
C ALA A 152 -8.36 12.37 -0.56
N ALA A 153 -9.64 12.26 -0.19
CA ALA A 153 -10.25 10.98 0.16
C ALA A 153 -10.28 10.03 -1.05
N LEU A 154 -10.70 10.52 -2.23
CA LEU A 154 -10.69 9.73 -3.47
C LEU A 154 -9.29 9.24 -3.83
N TYR A 155 -8.27 10.09 -3.69
CA TYR A 155 -6.88 9.69 -3.89
C TYR A 155 -6.46 8.60 -2.90
N TRP A 156 -6.80 8.74 -1.62
CA TRP A 156 -6.47 7.76 -0.59
C TRP A 156 -7.12 6.40 -0.88
N HIS A 157 -8.43 6.39 -1.19
CA HIS A 157 -9.16 5.18 -1.57
C HIS A 157 -8.58 4.53 -2.83
N LEU A 158 -8.11 5.32 -3.80
CA LEU A 158 -7.45 4.79 -5.00
C LEU A 158 -6.15 4.05 -4.64
N VAL A 159 -5.33 4.64 -3.77
CA VAL A 159 -4.11 3.98 -3.27
C VAL A 159 -4.48 2.68 -2.56
N ASP A 160 -5.54 2.68 -1.75
CA ASP A 160 -6.02 1.50 -1.04
C ASP A 160 -6.46 0.36 -1.99
N ILE A 161 -7.22 0.69 -3.04
CA ILE A 161 -7.68 -0.28 -4.04
C ILE A 161 -6.51 -0.97 -4.73
N VAL A 162 -5.44 -0.22 -5.04
CA VAL A 162 -4.22 -0.81 -5.62
C VAL A 162 -3.64 -1.88 -4.69
N TRP A 163 -3.59 -1.61 -3.39
CA TRP A 163 -3.09 -2.60 -2.42
C TRP A 163 -3.98 -3.84 -2.32
N ILE A 164 -5.30 -3.65 -2.33
CA ILE A 164 -6.28 -4.75 -2.32
C ILE A 164 -6.07 -5.71 -3.49
N VAL A 165 -5.62 -5.20 -4.65
CA VAL A 165 -5.28 -6.03 -5.82
C VAL A 165 -3.87 -6.64 -5.71
N LEU A 166 -2.89 -5.89 -5.22
CA LEU A 166 -1.51 -6.36 -5.07
C LEU A 166 -1.37 -7.46 -4.02
N TYR A 167 -2.09 -7.36 -2.90
CA TYR A 167 -2.03 -8.34 -1.80
C TYR A 167 -2.29 -9.79 -2.27
N PRO A 168 -3.45 -10.13 -2.87
CA PRO A 168 -3.69 -11.51 -3.31
C PRO A 168 -2.72 -11.94 -4.41
N LEU A 169 -2.34 -11.02 -5.29
CA LEU A 169 -1.44 -11.30 -6.40
C LEU A 169 -0.04 -11.73 -5.93
N LEU A 170 0.49 -11.04 -4.91
CA LEU A 170 1.83 -11.24 -4.37
C LEU A 170 1.88 -12.32 -3.28
N TYR A 171 0.91 -12.33 -2.36
CA TYR A 171 0.95 -13.15 -1.14
C TYR A 171 0.19 -14.48 -1.26
N LEU A 172 -0.88 -14.53 -2.06
CA LEU A 172 -1.72 -15.73 -2.18
C LEU A 172 -1.40 -16.56 -3.43
N GLY A 173 -0.75 -15.97 -4.44
CA GLY A 173 -0.50 -16.59 -5.74
C GLY A 173 0.33 -17.88 -5.76
N GLY A 174 1.07 -18.20 -4.69
CA GLY A 174 1.87 -19.44 -4.56
C GLY A 174 1.34 -20.47 -3.56
N ARG A 175 0.16 -20.20 -2.96
CA ARG A 175 -0.40 -20.97 -1.84
C ARG A 175 -1.79 -21.56 -2.11
N ALA A 176 -2.39 -21.23 -3.26
CA ALA A 176 -3.55 -21.94 -3.76
C ALA A 176 -3.15 -23.37 -4.19
N PRO A 177 -3.97 -24.39 -3.90
CA PRO A 177 -3.70 -25.78 -4.28
C PRO A 177 -3.62 -25.97 -5.80
#